data_AF-A0A945QZX3-F1
#
_entry.id   AF-A0A945QZX3-F1
#
_cell.length_a   1.000
_cell.length_b   1.000
_cell.length_c   1.000
_cell.angle_alpha   90.00
_cell.angle_beta   90.00
_cell.angle_gamma   90.00
#
_symmetry.space_group_name_H-M   'P 1'
#
loop_
_entity.id
_entity.type
_entity.pdbx_description
1 polymer ?
#
loop_
_entity_poly.entity_id
_entity_poly.type
_entity_poly.pdbx_seq_one_letter_code
_entity_poly.pdbx_strand_id
1 'polypeptide(L)'
;MSRFNLNLSHRIQRGAWLAIIALVLNGCASDPSRTPGQSRPTAQNPINPSDITITSVTEGLRLASLSREPLASTFRAKAAKLALAQGQFEDANRILALIQASNIAPSARVDYVLTKAQLFLIDGDASQALALLNQNNLTEFGLSIQDQIDLGITKANAYEQTGRMLAAARTRTLITPILTDAAATDNHEQLFNGLMTLPTALLKRYATDAATNDLRGWLSLAAMTKQLQNRPSQQLRALTNWKKLWAGHPAAQQLPKRLAFLDSVVAGQPKKVAILLPQTGPLATAGQAILKGILSAHFDQGRESELIIYDTHQSDSALDLVERAAQAGAEFVIGPLDKNRVTELAQARLKVPVLALNRVPALWPSTNQNGNLFFFSLAPEDEAKQLAEHGKQLGYKNILLIAPIDEWGDRTTAAFREAVGTDADIRVTEKRFSEDESYAAFVRRILEVDESQARANDLKRITGLSFE
;
A
#
# COMPACT_ATOMS: atom_id res chain seq x y z
N MET A 1 11.42 -34.90 -49.15
CA MET A 1 10.38 -34.63 -50.17
C MET A 1 10.41 -33.14 -50.49
N SER A 2 10.53 -32.83 -51.80
CA SER A 2 10.30 -31.56 -52.51
C SER A 2 10.76 -30.24 -51.86
N ARG A 3 11.83 -29.55 -52.32
CA ARG A 3 11.99 -28.79 -53.60
C ARG A 3 10.84 -27.77 -53.78
N PHE A 4 11.07 -26.46 -53.95
CA PHE A 4 11.83 -25.76 -55.00
C PHE A 4 12.33 -24.39 -54.47
N ASN A 5 13.59 -23.94 -54.58
CA ASN A 5 14.42 -23.60 -55.76
C ASN A 5 13.80 -22.44 -56.59
N LEU A 6 14.39 -21.24 -56.67
CA LEU A 6 15.42 -20.78 -57.64
C LEU A 6 15.21 -19.25 -57.78
N ASN A 7 16.15 -18.35 -58.10
CA ASN A 7 17.58 -18.39 -58.29
C ASN A 7 18.07 -16.95 -58.58
N LEU A 8 19.37 -16.71 -58.31
CA LEU A 8 20.34 -16.00 -59.16
C LEU A 8 20.07 -14.54 -59.61
N SER A 9 21.01 -13.61 -59.59
CA SER A 9 22.42 -13.80 -59.98
C SER A 9 23.27 -12.53 -59.73
N HIS A 10 24.52 -12.78 -59.31
CA HIS A 10 25.82 -12.24 -59.78
C HIS A 10 25.97 -10.73 -60.09
N ARG A 11 27.09 -10.05 -59.79
CA ARG A 11 28.51 -10.43 -59.80
C ARG A 11 29.31 -9.25 -59.22
N ILE A 12 30.11 -9.44 -58.16
CA ILE A 12 31.58 -9.42 -58.14
C ILE A 12 32.24 -8.48 -59.18
N GLN A 13 32.94 -7.44 -58.71
CA GLN A 13 34.37 -7.29 -59.02
C GLN A 13 35.12 -6.35 -58.05
N ARG A 14 36.33 -6.80 -57.70
CA ARG A 14 37.34 -6.15 -56.86
C ARG A 14 38.07 -5.07 -57.66
N GLY A 15 38.53 -4.02 -56.99
CA GLY A 15 39.52 -3.10 -57.53
C GLY A 15 40.01 -2.12 -56.46
N ALA A 16 41.14 -2.43 -55.84
CA ALA A 16 41.90 -1.50 -55.03
C ALA A 16 42.77 -0.63 -55.96
N TRP A 17 42.69 0.70 -55.82
CA TRP A 17 43.73 1.63 -56.27
C TRP A 17 43.78 2.83 -55.31
N LEU A 18 44.98 3.04 -54.76
CA LEU A 18 45.41 4.23 -54.04
C LEU A 18 45.65 5.38 -55.04
N ALA A 19 45.17 6.59 -54.73
CA ALA A 19 45.82 7.83 -55.15
C ALA A 19 45.34 9.01 -54.29
N ILE A 20 46.31 9.62 -53.60
CA ILE A 20 46.25 10.93 -52.94
C ILE A 20 46.16 12.01 -54.00
N ILE A 21 45.26 13.00 -53.87
CA ILE A 21 45.45 14.39 -54.31
C ILE A 21 44.65 15.30 -53.35
N ALA A 22 45.37 16.18 -52.67
CA ALA A 22 44.82 17.36 -52.03
C ALA A 22 44.64 18.45 -53.09
N LEU A 23 43.46 19.08 -53.15
CA LEU A 23 43.32 20.40 -53.76
C LEU A 23 42.27 21.22 -53.03
N VAL A 24 42.77 22.26 -52.38
CA VAL A 24 42.03 23.37 -51.78
C VAL A 24 41.44 24.20 -52.92
N LEU A 25 40.12 24.39 -52.91
CA LEU A 25 39.49 25.49 -53.63
C LEU A 25 38.54 26.23 -52.69
N ASN A 26 38.93 27.48 -52.42
CA ASN A 26 38.14 28.52 -51.78
C ASN A 26 36.82 28.74 -52.53
N GLY A 27 35.71 28.54 -51.83
CA GLY A 27 34.39 29.03 -52.24
C GLY A 27 33.92 30.13 -51.31
N CYS A 28 34.41 31.36 -51.52
CA CYS A 28 33.79 32.56 -50.96
C CYS A 28 32.48 32.82 -51.69
N ALA A 29 31.34 32.50 -51.06
CA ALA A 29 30.05 33.06 -51.46
C ALA A 29 29.81 34.33 -50.64
N SER A 30 30.08 35.47 -51.25
CA SER A 30 29.72 36.81 -50.77
C SER A 30 28.24 37.07 -51.02
N ASP A 31 27.46 37.20 -49.94
CA ASP A 31 26.07 37.62 -49.96
C ASP A 31 25.98 39.16 -49.94
N PRO A 32 25.43 39.84 -50.96
CA PRO A 32 25.36 41.29 -51.00
C PRO A 32 23.96 41.76 -50.57
N SER A 33 23.75 41.95 -49.27
CA SER A 33 22.81 42.96 -48.74
C SER A 33 22.87 43.01 -47.21
N ARG A 34 23.87 43.74 -46.69
CA ARG A 34 23.89 44.13 -45.28
C ARG A 34 23.95 45.63 -45.15
N THR A 35 22.79 46.22 -44.86
CA THR A 35 22.65 47.61 -44.43
C THR A 35 23.38 47.79 -43.08
N PRO A 36 24.33 48.72 -42.95
CA PRO A 36 24.97 49.00 -41.67
C PRO A 36 24.01 49.83 -40.81
N GLY A 37 23.48 49.22 -39.74
CA GLY A 37 22.57 49.92 -38.82
C GLY A 37 21.69 49.05 -37.92
N GLN A 38 21.69 47.72 -38.07
CA GLN A 38 20.99 46.85 -37.11
C GLN A 38 21.94 46.40 -36.00
N SER A 39 21.67 46.91 -34.80
CA SER A 39 22.18 46.40 -33.53
C SER A 39 22.03 44.87 -33.49
N ARG A 40 23.09 44.17 -33.06
CA ARG A 40 22.97 42.79 -32.56
C ARG A 40 21.79 42.76 -31.59
N PRO A 41 20.86 41.78 -31.66
CA PRO A 41 20.00 41.51 -30.52
C PRO A 41 20.93 41.22 -29.34
N THR A 42 21.03 42.19 -28.44
CA THR A 42 21.69 42.07 -27.16
C THR A 42 21.12 40.85 -26.46
N ALA A 43 22.02 40.10 -25.82
CA ALA A 43 21.73 38.94 -24.99
C ALA A 43 20.39 39.11 -24.27
N GLN A 44 19.50 38.12 -24.46
CA GLN A 44 18.31 37.97 -23.63
C GLN A 44 18.72 38.17 -22.17
N ASN A 45 17.96 39.01 -21.45
CA ASN A 45 18.07 39.18 -20.00
C ASN A 45 18.33 37.81 -19.35
N PRO A 46 19.21 37.70 -18.34
CA PRO A 46 19.47 36.42 -17.68
C PRO A 46 18.13 35.86 -17.18
N ILE A 47 17.66 34.78 -17.81
CA ILE A 47 16.43 34.10 -17.45
C ILE A 47 16.62 33.67 -16.00
N ASN A 48 15.82 34.22 -15.09
CA ASN A 48 15.82 33.79 -13.71
C ASN A 48 15.41 32.30 -13.70
N PRO A 49 16.26 31.37 -13.22
CA PRO A 49 15.95 29.94 -13.30
C PRO A 49 14.64 29.54 -12.59
N SER A 50 14.16 30.40 -11.70
CA SER A 50 12.89 30.29 -10.98
C SER A 50 11.66 30.42 -11.88
N ASP A 51 11.74 31.22 -12.96
CA ASP A 51 10.62 31.55 -13.85
C ASP A 51 10.50 30.57 -15.03
N ILE A 52 11.36 29.55 -15.07
CA ILE A 52 11.40 28.57 -16.14
C ILE A 52 10.22 27.61 -16.00
N THR A 53 9.39 27.55 -17.04
CA THR A 53 8.33 26.58 -17.21
C THR A 53 8.64 25.65 -18.39
N ILE A 54 8.20 24.39 -18.28
CA ILE A 54 8.28 23.40 -19.36
C ILE A 54 6.92 22.72 -19.48
N THR A 55 6.54 22.33 -20.70
CA THR A 55 5.21 21.77 -21.00
C THR A 55 5.21 20.25 -21.14
N SER A 56 6.39 19.64 -21.32
CA SER A 56 6.55 18.19 -21.41
C SER A 56 7.95 17.75 -20.94
N VAL A 57 8.07 16.47 -20.59
CA VAL A 57 9.36 15.84 -20.25
C VAL A 57 10.36 15.98 -21.41
N THR A 58 9.92 15.69 -22.64
CA THR A 58 10.75 15.79 -23.85
C THR A 58 11.26 17.21 -24.08
N GLU A 59 10.41 18.22 -23.92
CA GLU A 59 10.82 19.62 -24.06
C GLU A 59 11.86 20.00 -23.01
N GLY A 60 11.65 19.62 -21.74
CA GLY A 60 12.61 19.85 -20.68
C GLY A 60 13.98 19.21 -20.98
N LEU A 61 14.00 17.96 -21.45
CA LEU A 61 15.26 17.28 -21.80
C LEU A 61 15.94 17.90 -23.02
N ARG A 62 15.17 18.33 -24.02
CA ARG A 62 15.69 19.06 -25.19
C ARG A 62 16.33 20.38 -24.75
N LEU A 63 15.64 21.19 -23.95
CA LEU A 63 16.18 22.45 -23.43
C LEU A 63 17.41 22.23 -22.54
N ALA A 64 17.42 21.16 -21.74
CA ALA A 64 18.60 20.76 -20.96
C ALA A 64 19.81 20.46 -21.87
N SER A 65 19.62 19.75 -22.98
CA SER A 65 20.70 19.41 -23.92
C SER A 65 21.30 20.62 -24.64
N LEU A 66 20.50 21.69 -24.79
CA LEU A 66 20.91 22.94 -25.42
C LEU A 66 21.50 23.95 -24.42
N SER A 67 21.48 23.63 -23.12
CA SER A 67 21.89 24.53 -22.04
C SER A 67 23.20 24.08 -21.39
N ARG A 68 23.86 25.00 -20.69
CA ARG A 68 25.01 24.69 -19.82
C ARG A 68 24.58 24.62 -18.36
N GLU A 69 25.41 24.02 -17.51
CA GLU A 69 25.18 24.06 -16.07
C GLU A 69 25.32 25.49 -15.53
N PRO A 70 24.51 25.89 -14.52
CA PRO A 70 23.52 25.08 -13.77
C PRO A 70 22.12 25.03 -14.41
N LEU A 71 21.90 25.74 -15.52
CA LEU A 71 20.60 25.85 -16.19
C LEU A 71 20.11 24.52 -16.77
N ALA A 72 21.02 23.71 -17.31
CA ALA A 72 20.71 22.37 -17.79
C ALA A 72 20.13 21.48 -16.67
N SER A 73 20.72 21.51 -15.47
CA SER A 73 20.19 20.81 -14.30
C SER A 73 18.80 21.30 -13.88
N THR A 74 18.51 22.60 -13.99
CA THR A 74 17.15 23.14 -13.74
C THR A 74 16.11 22.52 -14.66
N PHE A 75 16.41 22.43 -15.96
CA PHE A 75 15.51 21.80 -16.92
C PHE A 75 15.31 20.31 -16.65
N ARG A 76 16.37 19.59 -16.27
CA ARG A 76 16.27 18.16 -15.90
C ARG A 76 15.44 17.96 -14.62
N ALA A 77 15.63 18.79 -13.60
CA ALA A 77 14.86 18.68 -12.36
C ALA A 77 13.36 18.90 -12.61
N LYS A 78 13.00 19.90 -13.40
CA LYS A 78 11.61 20.14 -13.83
C LYS A 78 11.06 19.00 -14.68
N ALA A 79 11.86 18.45 -15.60
CA ALA A 79 11.45 17.31 -16.42
C ALA A 79 11.19 16.06 -15.58
N ALA A 80 12.04 15.78 -14.58
CA ALA A 80 11.83 14.68 -13.64
C ALA A 80 10.56 14.85 -12.81
N LYS A 81 10.28 16.08 -12.32
CA LYS A 81 9.03 16.39 -11.61
C LYS A 81 7.80 16.15 -12.48
N LEU A 82 7.83 16.54 -13.76
CA LEU A 82 6.76 16.23 -14.71
C LEU A 82 6.61 14.74 -14.96
N ALA A 83 7.72 14.01 -15.15
CA ALA A 83 7.68 12.56 -15.35
C ALA A 83 7.05 11.84 -14.15
N LEU A 84 7.43 12.24 -12.93
CA LEU A 84 6.83 11.73 -11.69
C LEU A 84 5.31 12.00 -11.65
N ALA A 85 4.88 13.23 -11.96
CA ALA A 85 3.46 13.59 -11.99
C ALA A 85 2.65 12.81 -13.05
N GLN A 86 3.31 12.31 -14.10
CA GLN A 86 2.73 11.47 -15.15
C GLN A 86 2.78 9.97 -14.82
N GLY A 87 3.29 9.57 -13.65
CA GLY A 87 3.45 8.18 -13.25
C GLY A 87 4.64 7.47 -13.92
N GLN A 88 5.53 8.21 -14.59
CA GLN A 88 6.72 7.67 -15.26
C GLN A 88 7.89 7.61 -14.26
N PHE A 89 7.79 6.74 -13.27
CA PHE A 89 8.73 6.68 -12.14
C PHE A 89 10.16 6.34 -12.56
N GLU A 90 10.33 5.35 -13.45
CA GLU A 90 11.64 4.98 -13.98
C GLU A 90 12.30 6.12 -14.77
N ASP A 91 11.52 6.85 -15.57
CA ASP A 91 12.01 8.01 -16.31
C ASP A 91 12.44 9.12 -15.37
N ALA A 92 11.63 9.43 -14.35
CA ALA A 92 11.98 10.42 -13.35
C ALA A 92 13.31 10.06 -12.65
N ASN A 93 13.49 8.79 -12.24
CA ASN A 93 14.73 8.30 -11.66
C ASN A 93 15.93 8.43 -12.62
N ARG A 94 15.77 8.02 -13.89
CA ARG A 94 16.82 8.16 -14.91
C ARG A 94 17.21 9.61 -15.15
N ILE A 95 16.24 10.52 -15.21
CA ILE A 95 16.49 11.96 -15.43
C ILE A 95 17.23 12.57 -14.23
N LEU A 96 16.83 12.25 -13.00
CA LEU A 96 17.51 12.73 -11.79
C LEU A 96 18.96 12.22 -11.69
N ALA A 97 19.25 11.02 -12.18
CA ALA A 97 20.60 10.47 -12.21
C ALA A 97 21.58 11.26 -13.10
N LEU A 98 21.06 12.05 -14.05
CA LEU A 98 21.85 12.94 -14.92
C LEU A 98 22.23 14.26 -14.23
N ILE A 99 21.73 14.52 -13.02
CA ILE A 99 21.95 15.77 -12.29
C ILE A 99 23.04 15.56 -11.23
N GLN A 100 24.13 16.32 -11.33
CA GLN A 100 25.17 16.36 -10.31
C GLN A 100 24.80 17.37 -9.22
N ALA A 101 24.68 16.92 -7.96
CA ALA A 101 24.21 17.74 -6.84
C ALA A 101 25.02 19.03 -6.59
N SER A 102 26.30 19.04 -6.94
CA SER A 102 27.19 20.20 -6.83
C SER A 102 26.84 21.34 -7.80
N ASN A 103 26.12 21.04 -8.90
CA ASN A 103 25.87 21.96 -10.00
C ASN A 103 24.40 22.42 -10.08
N ILE A 104 23.60 22.13 -9.06
CA ILE A 104 22.17 22.48 -9.03
C ILE A 104 22.00 23.94 -8.59
N ALA A 105 21.32 24.75 -9.40
CA ALA A 105 20.90 26.09 -9.01
C ALA A 105 19.98 26.04 -7.77
N PRO A 106 20.07 27.01 -6.84
CA PRO A 106 19.22 27.03 -5.64
C PRO A 106 17.72 26.81 -5.90
N SER A 107 17.17 27.43 -6.97
CA SER A 107 15.76 27.28 -7.36
C SER A 107 15.41 25.88 -7.90
N ALA A 108 16.37 25.16 -8.48
CA ALA A 108 16.18 23.79 -8.97
C ALA A 108 16.37 22.73 -7.87
N ARG A 109 16.92 23.12 -6.72
CA ARG A 109 17.16 22.20 -5.59
C ARG A 109 15.86 21.69 -4.99
N VAL A 110 14.82 22.52 -4.94
CA VAL A 110 13.48 22.13 -4.45
C VAL A 110 12.92 21.01 -5.31
N ASP A 111 12.85 21.22 -6.64
CA ASP A 111 12.35 20.22 -7.59
C ASP A 111 13.17 18.91 -7.48
N TYR A 112 14.50 19.00 -7.49
CA TYR A 112 15.37 17.82 -7.36
C TYR A 112 15.12 17.03 -6.06
N VAL A 113 15.15 17.72 -4.91
CA VAL A 113 15.04 17.07 -3.60
C VAL A 113 13.65 16.49 -3.38
N LEU A 114 12.59 17.22 -3.71
CA LEU A 114 11.22 16.76 -3.54
C LEU A 114 10.92 15.56 -4.44
N THR A 115 11.23 15.65 -5.74
CA THR A 115 11.00 14.54 -6.67
C THR A 115 11.78 13.30 -6.25
N LYS A 116 13.05 13.45 -5.83
CA LYS A 116 13.85 12.33 -5.35
C LYS A 116 13.30 11.71 -4.06
N ALA A 117 12.86 12.53 -3.11
CA ALA A 117 12.26 12.03 -1.87
C ALA A 117 10.93 11.31 -2.12
N GLN A 118 10.12 11.80 -3.06
CA GLN A 118 8.87 11.14 -3.47
C GLN A 118 9.13 9.79 -4.14
N LEU A 119 10.16 9.69 -4.98
CA LEU A 119 10.59 8.41 -5.57
C LEU A 119 11.06 7.43 -4.50
N PHE A 120 11.86 7.86 -3.51
CA PHE A 120 12.21 7.00 -2.38
C PHE A 120 10.98 6.48 -1.61
N LEU A 121 9.91 7.27 -1.47
CA LEU A 121 8.68 6.79 -0.82
C LEU A 121 7.91 5.78 -1.66
N ILE A 122 7.96 5.92 -2.99
CA ILE A 122 7.36 4.97 -3.93
C ILE A 122 8.13 3.64 -3.88
N ASP A 123 9.46 3.71 -3.77
CA ASP A 123 10.35 2.55 -3.68
C ASP A 123 10.36 1.88 -2.28
N GLY A 124 9.62 2.44 -1.29
CA GLY A 124 9.56 1.94 0.08
C GLY A 124 10.72 2.38 0.99
N ASP A 125 11.63 3.20 0.48
CA ASP A 125 12.82 3.73 1.17
C ASP A 125 12.53 5.02 1.97
N ALA A 126 11.48 5.01 2.79
CA ALA A 126 11.04 6.19 3.56
C ALA A 126 12.11 6.81 4.47
N SER A 127 13.04 5.98 4.97
CA SER A 127 14.17 6.46 5.78
C SER A 127 15.12 7.34 4.97
N GLN A 128 15.38 6.99 3.71
CA GLN A 128 16.20 7.80 2.79
C GLN A 128 15.46 9.07 2.39
N ALA A 129 14.15 8.99 2.15
CA ALA A 129 13.32 10.17 1.90
C ALA A 129 13.42 11.18 3.05
N LEU A 130 13.23 10.74 4.30
CA LEU A 130 13.36 11.61 5.48
C LEU A 130 14.77 12.17 5.64
N ALA A 131 15.80 11.34 5.46
CA ALA A 131 17.19 11.80 5.56
C ALA A 131 17.47 12.91 4.54
N LEU A 132 17.07 12.70 3.28
CA LEU A 132 17.24 13.67 2.20
C LEU A 132 16.52 14.99 2.49
N LEU A 133 15.27 14.93 2.97
CA LEU A 133 14.46 16.12 3.28
C LEU A 133 14.94 16.89 4.52
N ASN A 134 15.56 16.21 5.49
CA ASN A 134 16.10 16.86 6.68
C ASN A 134 17.48 17.48 6.43
N GLN A 135 18.28 16.89 5.54
CA GLN A 135 19.58 17.45 5.15
C GLN A 135 19.45 18.71 4.30
N ASN A 136 18.36 18.83 3.54
CA ASN A 136 18.10 19.96 2.66
C ASN A 136 16.96 20.80 3.27
N ASN A 137 17.31 21.87 4.00
CA ASN A 137 16.31 22.76 4.62
C ASN A 137 15.51 23.55 3.56
N LEU A 138 14.55 22.90 2.91
CA LEU A 138 13.88 23.44 1.73
C LEU A 138 13.08 24.73 1.99
N THR A 139 12.73 25.02 3.26
CA THR A 139 11.99 26.23 3.62
C THR A 139 12.79 27.51 3.41
N GLU A 140 14.12 27.43 3.29
CA GLU A 140 14.97 28.59 3.01
C GLU A 140 14.86 29.11 1.57
N PHE A 141 14.28 28.34 0.64
CA PHE A 141 14.26 28.66 -0.78
C PHE A 141 12.99 29.41 -1.25
N GLY A 142 12.14 29.90 -0.33
CA GLY A 142 10.93 30.64 -0.71
C GLY A 142 9.95 29.81 -1.54
N LEU A 143 9.44 28.73 -0.95
CA LEU A 143 8.63 27.72 -1.63
C LEU A 143 7.30 28.28 -2.16
N SER A 144 6.91 27.87 -3.37
CA SER A 144 5.55 28.07 -3.87
C SER A 144 4.53 27.34 -2.99
N ILE A 145 3.26 27.74 -3.02
CA ILE A 145 2.20 27.05 -2.24
C ILE A 145 2.17 25.56 -2.57
N GLN A 146 2.29 25.20 -3.85
CA GLN A 146 2.31 23.80 -4.27
C GLN A 146 3.53 23.05 -3.71
N ASP A 147 4.73 23.66 -3.74
CA ASP A 147 5.92 23.01 -3.18
C ASP A 147 5.87 22.87 -1.66
N GLN A 148 5.19 23.80 -0.96
CA GLN A 148 4.93 23.67 0.48
C GLN A 148 3.99 22.48 0.77
N ILE A 149 2.95 22.32 -0.05
CA ILE A 149 2.03 21.18 0.02
C ILE A 149 2.79 19.88 -0.25
N ASP A 150 3.53 19.80 -1.36
CA ASP A 150 4.27 18.62 -1.77
C ASP A 150 5.31 18.22 -0.72
N LEU A 151 6.07 19.18 -0.18
CA LEU A 151 7.01 18.96 0.93
C LEU A 151 6.29 18.42 2.17
N GLY A 152 5.17 19.03 2.52
CA GLY A 152 4.35 18.67 3.67
C GLY A 152 3.83 17.25 3.60
N ILE A 153 3.18 16.90 2.50
CA ILE A 153 2.64 15.57 2.23
C ILE A 153 3.78 14.54 2.19
N THR A 154 4.87 14.83 1.48
CA THR A 154 6.03 13.93 1.40
C THR A 154 6.62 13.66 2.78
N LYS A 155 6.79 14.69 3.62
CA LYS A 155 7.25 14.51 5.01
C LYS A 155 6.29 13.69 5.84
N ALA A 156 4.98 13.95 5.75
CA ALA A 156 3.97 13.21 6.49
C ALA A 156 3.96 11.71 6.12
N ASN A 157 3.95 11.40 4.82
CA ASN A 157 4.00 10.04 4.30
C ASN A 157 5.28 9.31 4.74
N ALA A 158 6.42 10.01 4.70
CA ALA A 158 7.70 9.44 5.14
C ALA A 158 7.72 9.16 6.65
N TYR A 159 7.10 10.01 7.47
CA TYR A 159 6.90 9.73 8.89
C TYR A 159 5.97 8.53 9.13
N GLU A 160 4.91 8.37 8.35
CA GLU A 160 4.00 7.22 8.45
C GLU A 160 4.70 5.91 8.10
N GLN A 161 5.38 5.85 6.96
CA GLN A 161 6.11 4.64 6.53
C GLN A 161 7.26 4.27 7.48
N THR A 162 7.77 5.22 8.28
CA THR A 162 8.79 4.97 9.32
C THR A 162 8.20 4.76 10.73
N GLY A 163 6.87 4.63 10.87
CA GLY A 163 6.21 4.38 12.16
C GLY A 163 6.06 5.61 13.07
N ARG A 164 6.45 6.80 12.62
CA ARG A 164 6.48 8.06 13.40
C ARG A 164 5.14 8.81 13.33
N MET A 165 4.07 8.14 13.73
CA MET A 165 2.68 8.60 13.52
C MET A 165 2.36 9.98 14.13
N LEU A 166 2.90 10.32 15.31
CA LEU A 166 2.69 11.66 15.90
C LEU A 166 3.36 12.77 15.08
N ALA A 167 4.54 12.51 14.51
CA ALA A 167 5.24 13.46 13.66
C ALA A 167 4.46 13.67 12.36
N ALA A 168 3.97 12.58 11.76
CA ALA A 168 3.08 12.65 10.60
C ALA A 168 1.83 13.49 10.88
N ALA A 169 1.11 13.20 11.98
CA ALA A 169 -0.09 13.93 12.35
C ALA A 169 0.16 15.43 12.56
N ARG A 170 1.28 15.79 13.20
CA ARG A 170 1.73 17.19 13.34
C ARG A 170 1.95 17.85 11.99
N THR A 171 2.68 17.20 11.08
CA THR A 171 2.92 17.73 9.73
C THR A 171 1.62 17.89 8.96
N ARG A 172 0.72 16.90 8.99
CA ARG A 172 -0.59 16.98 8.32
C ARG A 172 -1.46 18.11 8.85
N THR A 173 -1.48 18.29 10.17
CA THR A 173 -2.23 19.40 10.80
C THR A 173 -1.64 20.75 10.38
N LEU A 174 -0.31 20.87 10.30
CA LEU A 174 0.36 22.11 9.91
C LEU A 174 0.03 22.54 8.47
N ILE A 175 -0.13 21.58 7.56
CA ILE A 175 -0.36 21.86 6.14
C ILE A 175 -1.85 22.00 5.79
N THR A 176 -2.76 21.54 6.65
CA THR A 176 -4.21 21.66 6.42
C THR A 176 -4.66 23.04 5.95
N PRO A 177 -4.21 24.17 6.55
CA PRO A 177 -4.70 25.51 6.17
C PRO A 177 -4.36 25.94 4.73
N ILE A 178 -3.38 25.31 4.10
CA ILE A 178 -2.98 25.61 2.71
C ILE A 178 -3.54 24.61 1.69
N LEU A 179 -4.27 23.58 2.14
CA LEU A 179 -4.94 22.60 1.27
C LEU A 179 -6.36 23.07 0.93
N THR A 180 -6.83 22.76 -0.28
CA THR A 180 -8.20 23.07 -0.73
C THR A 180 -9.02 21.80 -1.01
N ASP A 181 -10.33 21.89 -0.80
CA ASP A 181 -11.35 20.91 -1.22
C ASP A 181 -11.01 19.45 -0.89
N ALA A 182 -10.83 18.63 -1.94
CA ALA A 182 -10.57 17.20 -1.85
C ALA A 182 -9.21 16.90 -1.20
N ALA A 183 -8.20 17.75 -1.40
CA ALA A 183 -6.87 17.53 -0.82
C ALA A 183 -6.89 17.69 0.71
N ALA A 184 -7.65 18.67 1.22
CA ALA A 184 -7.84 18.85 2.67
C ALA A 184 -8.61 17.65 3.27
N THR A 185 -9.65 17.18 2.58
CA THR A 185 -10.43 15.99 2.97
C THR A 185 -9.55 14.76 3.07
N ASP A 186 -8.75 14.49 2.04
CA ASP A 186 -7.88 13.33 1.98
C ASP A 186 -6.78 13.40 3.05
N ASN A 187 -6.19 14.58 3.26
CA ASN A 187 -5.21 14.79 4.32
C ASN A 187 -5.79 14.53 5.72
N HIS A 188 -7.03 14.95 5.98
CA HIS A 188 -7.73 14.66 7.23
C HIS A 188 -8.00 13.16 7.43
N GLU A 189 -8.37 12.47 6.36
CA GLU A 189 -8.59 11.02 6.40
C GLU A 189 -7.27 10.28 6.68
N GLN A 190 -6.19 10.62 5.99
CA GLN A 190 -4.86 10.03 6.24
C GLN A 190 -4.36 10.34 7.66
N LEU A 191 -4.51 11.57 8.14
CA LEU A 191 -4.17 11.98 9.51
C LEU A 191 -4.91 11.10 10.52
N PHE A 192 -6.23 10.98 10.37
CA PHE A 192 -7.05 10.23 11.31
C PHE A 192 -6.70 8.74 11.30
N ASN A 193 -6.51 8.15 10.12
CA ASN A 193 -6.13 6.74 9.97
C ASN A 193 -4.75 6.46 10.58
N GLY A 194 -3.78 7.35 10.38
CA GLY A 194 -2.47 7.27 11.03
C GLY A 194 -2.58 7.29 12.56
N LEU A 195 -3.39 8.19 13.13
CA LEU A 195 -3.63 8.23 14.57
C LEU A 195 -4.33 6.96 15.10
N MET A 196 -5.23 6.36 14.33
CA MET A 196 -5.93 5.14 14.72
C MET A 196 -5.01 3.92 14.88
N THR A 197 -3.77 3.97 14.37
CA THR A 197 -2.75 2.94 14.64
C THR A 197 -2.21 3.00 16.07
N LEU A 198 -2.19 4.17 16.70
CA LEU A 198 -1.60 4.38 18.03
C LEU A 198 -2.48 3.84 19.17
N PRO A 199 -1.90 3.24 20.23
CA PRO A 199 -2.65 2.84 21.43
C PRO A 199 -3.43 4.00 22.07
N THR A 200 -4.61 3.70 22.62
CA THR A 200 -5.49 4.69 23.27
C THR A 200 -4.79 5.50 24.36
N ALA A 201 -3.92 4.86 25.15
CA ALA A 201 -3.15 5.54 26.20
C ALA A 201 -2.20 6.62 25.64
N LEU A 202 -1.52 6.33 24.52
CA LEU A 202 -0.65 7.29 23.85
C LEU A 202 -1.46 8.43 23.23
N LEU A 203 -2.58 8.14 22.57
CA LEU A 203 -3.46 9.17 22.01
C LEU A 203 -3.94 10.15 23.08
N LYS A 204 -4.37 9.65 24.24
CA LYS A 204 -4.79 10.50 25.37
C LYS A 204 -3.64 11.35 25.90
N ARG A 205 -2.46 10.76 26.11
CA ARG A 205 -1.27 11.49 26.57
C ARG A 205 -0.88 12.59 25.57
N TYR A 206 -0.76 12.26 24.29
CA TYR A 206 -0.42 13.23 23.26
C TYR A 206 -1.48 14.31 23.13
N ALA A 207 -2.77 14.00 23.32
CA ALA A 207 -3.81 15.01 23.35
C ALA A 207 -3.59 16.02 24.49
N THR A 208 -3.19 15.56 25.69
CA THR A 208 -2.85 16.43 26.83
C THR A 208 -1.67 17.35 26.48
N ASP A 209 -0.62 16.78 25.89
CA ASP A 209 0.66 17.45 25.58
C ASP A 209 0.62 18.27 24.27
N ALA A 210 -0.52 18.28 23.54
CA ALA A 210 -0.61 18.89 22.23
C ALA A 210 -0.48 20.43 22.29
N ALA A 211 0.44 20.98 21.49
CA ALA A 211 0.71 22.42 21.44
C ALA A 211 -0.40 23.24 20.78
N THR A 212 -1.16 22.64 19.85
CA THR A 212 -2.25 23.31 19.11
C THR A 212 -3.59 22.66 19.40
N ASN A 213 -4.65 23.47 19.34
CA ASN A 213 -6.02 22.97 19.51
C ASN A 213 -6.42 22.03 18.37
N ASP A 214 -5.97 22.27 17.13
CA ASP A 214 -6.26 21.37 16.01
C ASP A 214 -5.67 19.97 16.23
N LEU A 215 -4.39 19.88 16.64
CA LEU A 215 -3.78 18.58 16.91
C LEU A 215 -4.45 17.90 18.11
N ARG A 216 -4.77 18.66 19.16
CA ARG A 216 -5.50 18.18 20.35
C ARG A 216 -6.88 17.63 19.99
N GLY A 217 -7.60 18.30 19.09
CA GLY A 217 -8.90 17.88 18.59
C GLY A 217 -8.81 16.54 17.87
N TRP A 218 -7.90 16.42 16.90
CA TRP A 218 -7.66 15.15 16.20
C TRP A 218 -7.26 13.99 17.12
N LEU A 219 -6.33 14.22 18.05
CA LEU A 219 -5.88 13.21 19.00
C LEU A 219 -7.00 12.77 19.96
N SER A 220 -7.81 13.71 20.44
CA SER A 220 -8.96 13.39 21.30
C SER A 220 -10.07 12.65 20.57
N LEU A 221 -10.32 12.99 19.30
CA LEU A 221 -11.26 12.27 18.42
C LEU A 221 -10.79 10.84 18.20
N ALA A 222 -9.51 10.64 17.87
CA ALA A 222 -8.91 9.32 17.68
C ALA A 222 -8.94 8.50 18.99
N ALA A 223 -8.59 9.11 20.12
CA ALA A 223 -8.61 8.45 21.43
C ALA A 223 -10.01 7.93 21.79
N MET A 224 -11.04 8.77 21.66
CA MET A 224 -12.43 8.41 21.94
C MET A 224 -12.93 7.35 20.96
N THR A 225 -12.62 7.51 19.67
CA THR A 225 -12.96 6.54 18.62
C THR A 225 -12.37 5.16 18.93
N LYS A 226 -11.07 5.10 19.23
CA LYS A 226 -10.38 3.84 19.51
C LYS A 226 -10.87 3.19 20.81
N GLN A 227 -11.13 3.98 21.84
CA GLN A 227 -11.66 3.47 23.10
C GLN A 227 -13.05 2.83 22.94
N LEU A 228 -13.89 3.39 22.07
CA LEU A 228 -15.30 3.00 21.94
C LEU A 228 -15.61 2.21 20.65
N GLN A 229 -14.59 1.76 19.92
CA GLN A 229 -14.74 1.12 18.60
C GLN A 229 -15.66 -0.11 18.59
N ASN A 230 -15.81 -0.80 19.72
CA ASN A 230 -16.68 -1.98 19.86
C ASN A 230 -18.04 -1.66 20.53
N ARG A 231 -18.36 -0.37 20.74
CA ARG A 231 -19.56 0.09 21.43
C ARG A 231 -20.21 1.23 20.62
N PRO A 232 -20.75 0.96 19.42
CA PRO A 232 -21.19 1.99 18.46
C PRO A 232 -22.17 3.01 19.05
N SER A 233 -23.14 2.58 19.87
CA SER A 233 -24.11 3.49 20.50
C SER A 233 -23.48 4.38 21.58
N GLN A 234 -22.42 3.93 22.25
CA GLN A 234 -21.63 4.77 23.17
C GLN A 234 -20.69 5.70 22.39
N GLN A 235 -20.07 5.18 21.34
CA GLN A 235 -19.21 5.92 20.44
C GLN A 235 -19.95 7.08 19.78
N LEU A 236 -21.19 6.86 19.34
CA LEU A 236 -22.01 7.90 18.71
C LEU A 236 -22.30 9.03 19.70
N ARG A 237 -22.74 8.70 20.92
CA ARG A 237 -22.96 9.70 21.98
C ARG A 237 -21.69 10.49 22.30
N ALA A 238 -20.55 9.81 22.39
CA ALA A 238 -19.27 10.46 22.62
C ALA A 238 -18.85 11.34 21.44
N LEU A 239 -19.11 10.93 20.19
CA LEU A 239 -18.89 11.74 18.99
C LEU A 239 -19.78 12.99 18.99
N THR A 240 -21.06 12.87 19.34
CA THR A 240 -21.97 14.01 19.46
C THR A 240 -21.44 15.02 20.48
N ASN A 241 -20.97 14.55 21.64
CA ASN A 241 -20.39 15.42 22.67
C ASN A 241 -19.08 16.05 22.20
N TRP A 242 -18.23 15.28 21.52
CA TRP A 242 -16.98 15.78 20.94
C TRP A 242 -17.24 16.88 19.91
N LYS A 243 -18.21 16.70 18.99
CA LYS A 243 -18.59 17.73 18.00
C LYS A 243 -19.10 19.01 18.65
N LYS A 244 -19.80 18.92 19.79
CA LYS A 244 -20.24 20.10 20.55
C LYS A 244 -19.06 20.86 21.16
N LEU A 245 -18.10 20.15 21.75
CA LEU A 245 -16.91 20.76 22.36
C LEU A 245 -15.97 21.36 21.30
N TRP A 246 -15.87 20.71 20.14
CA TRP A 246 -14.96 21.06 19.05
C TRP A 246 -15.68 21.62 17.82
N ALA A 247 -16.69 22.46 18.02
CA ALA A 247 -17.58 22.91 16.93
C ALA A 247 -16.86 23.60 15.75
N GLY A 248 -15.75 24.30 16.02
CA GLY A 248 -14.93 24.97 14.99
C GLY A 248 -13.83 24.08 14.38
N HIS A 249 -13.66 22.84 14.86
CA HIS A 249 -12.57 21.98 14.41
C HIS A 249 -12.85 21.39 13.02
N PRO A 250 -11.86 21.24 12.13
CA PRO A 250 -12.07 20.70 10.78
C PRO A 250 -12.78 19.34 10.77
N ALA A 251 -12.38 18.44 11.68
CA ALA A 251 -13.02 17.13 11.83
C ALA A 251 -14.49 17.17 12.30
N ALA A 252 -14.96 18.27 12.91
CA ALA A 252 -16.36 18.42 13.30
C ALA A 252 -17.24 18.86 12.12
N GLN A 253 -16.67 19.65 11.21
CA GLN A 253 -17.30 20.08 9.96
C GLN A 253 -17.33 18.92 8.95
N GLN A 254 -16.21 18.21 8.82
CA GLN A 254 -16.06 17.07 7.95
C GLN A 254 -15.51 15.87 8.72
N LEU A 255 -16.39 14.94 9.04
CA LEU A 255 -16.02 13.74 9.79
C LEU A 255 -15.16 12.80 8.93
N PRO A 256 -14.16 12.12 9.53
CA PRO A 256 -13.52 10.96 8.92
C PRO A 256 -14.56 9.93 8.48
N LYS A 257 -14.31 9.25 7.35
CA LYS A 257 -15.29 8.39 6.67
C LYS A 257 -15.92 7.38 7.63
N ARG A 258 -15.11 6.71 8.44
CA ARG A 258 -15.59 5.70 9.41
C ARG A 258 -16.52 6.25 10.48
N LEU A 259 -16.43 7.53 10.81
CA LEU A 259 -17.31 8.20 11.77
C LEU A 259 -18.56 8.77 11.09
N ALA A 260 -18.47 9.12 9.80
CA ALA A 260 -19.62 9.59 9.02
C ALA A 260 -20.73 8.53 8.89
N PHE A 261 -20.38 7.23 8.88
CA PHE A 261 -21.34 6.13 8.83
C PHE A 261 -21.87 5.69 10.21
N LEU A 262 -21.36 6.25 11.31
CA LEU A 262 -21.66 5.75 12.65
C LEU A 262 -23.15 5.88 13.02
N ASP A 263 -23.81 6.94 12.57
CA ASP A 263 -25.26 7.12 12.75
C ASP A 263 -26.05 5.98 12.09
N SER A 264 -25.72 5.64 10.83
CA SER A 264 -26.35 4.54 10.10
C SER A 264 -26.05 3.18 10.75
N VAL A 265 -24.84 2.98 11.27
CA VAL A 265 -24.48 1.75 11.99
C VAL A 265 -25.28 1.59 13.28
N VAL A 266 -25.53 2.68 14.01
CA VAL A 266 -26.35 2.63 15.23
C VAL A 266 -27.83 2.45 14.91
N ALA A 267 -28.35 3.15 13.91
CA ALA A 267 -29.75 3.05 13.49
C ALA A 267 -30.09 1.69 12.86
N GLY A 268 -29.14 1.08 12.15
CA GLY A 268 -29.30 -0.22 11.50
C GLY A 268 -28.98 -1.44 12.37
N GLN A 269 -28.86 -1.28 13.71
CA GLN A 269 -28.63 -2.43 14.58
C GLN A 269 -29.87 -3.34 14.59
N PRO A 270 -29.71 -4.65 14.34
CA PRO A 270 -30.84 -5.56 14.29
C PRO A 270 -31.47 -5.73 15.67
N LYS A 271 -32.78 -5.59 15.76
CA LYS A 271 -33.55 -5.82 17.00
C LYS A 271 -33.73 -7.31 17.30
N LYS A 272 -33.67 -8.15 16.27
CA LYS A 272 -33.81 -9.60 16.37
C LYS A 272 -32.80 -10.28 15.47
N VAL A 273 -32.00 -11.17 16.05
CA VAL A 273 -30.91 -11.88 15.37
C VAL A 273 -31.13 -13.37 15.47
N ALA A 274 -31.10 -14.07 14.34
CA ALA A 274 -31.12 -15.53 14.32
C ALA A 274 -29.69 -16.09 14.31
N ILE A 275 -29.47 -17.16 15.06
CA ILE A 275 -28.18 -17.85 15.17
C ILE A 275 -28.38 -19.27 14.66
N LEU A 276 -27.77 -19.59 13.52
CA LEU A 276 -27.80 -20.89 12.86
C LEU A 276 -26.47 -21.59 13.12
N LEU A 277 -26.42 -22.43 14.14
CA LEU A 277 -25.20 -23.17 14.51
C LEU A 277 -25.51 -24.64 14.78
N PRO A 278 -24.59 -25.57 14.52
CA PRO A 278 -24.76 -26.97 14.90
C PRO A 278 -24.71 -27.09 16.42
N GLN A 279 -25.83 -27.41 17.05
CA GLN A 279 -25.90 -27.67 18.50
C GLN A 279 -25.79 -29.16 18.82
N THR A 280 -26.02 -30.00 17.81
CA THR A 280 -25.87 -31.45 17.84
C THR A 280 -25.03 -31.94 16.64
N GLY A 281 -24.71 -33.24 16.61
CA GLY A 281 -23.94 -33.86 15.54
C GLY A 281 -22.42 -33.59 15.59
N PRO A 282 -21.68 -33.87 14.50
CA PRO A 282 -20.21 -33.84 14.48
C PRO A 282 -19.59 -32.46 14.78
N LEU A 283 -20.31 -31.37 14.49
CA LEU A 283 -19.83 -30.00 14.70
C LEU A 283 -20.37 -29.37 16.00
N ALA A 284 -21.05 -30.13 16.86
CA ALA A 284 -21.69 -29.60 18.07
C ALA A 284 -20.73 -28.86 19.00
N THR A 285 -19.53 -29.42 19.24
CA THR A 285 -18.53 -28.80 20.11
C THR A 285 -18.12 -27.41 19.62
N ALA A 286 -17.88 -27.26 18.31
CA ALA A 286 -17.53 -25.98 17.71
C ALA A 286 -18.72 -25.01 17.73
N GLY A 287 -19.92 -25.46 17.34
CA GLY A 287 -21.12 -24.62 17.33
C GLY A 287 -21.53 -24.13 18.72
N GLN A 288 -21.39 -24.96 19.75
CA GLN A 288 -21.64 -24.56 21.14
C GLN A 288 -20.59 -23.56 21.66
N ALA A 289 -19.32 -23.72 21.30
CA ALA A 289 -18.27 -22.77 21.67
C ALA A 289 -18.53 -21.39 21.04
N ILE A 290 -18.88 -21.35 19.76
CA ILE A 290 -19.25 -20.11 19.05
C ILE A 290 -20.48 -19.47 19.68
N LEU A 291 -21.54 -20.25 19.95
CA LEU A 291 -22.76 -19.74 20.59
C LEU A 291 -22.46 -19.10 21.95
N LYS A 292 -21.64 -19.76 22.79
CA LYS A 292 -21.20 -19.20 24.07
C LYS A 292 -20.47 -17.85 23.89
N GLY A 293 -19.60 -17.74 22.88
CA GLY A 293 -18.93 -16.49 22.53
C GLY A 293 -19.92 -15.38 22.13
N ILE A 294 -20.90 -15.69 21.28
CA ILE A 294 -21.95 -14.75 20.87
C ILE A 294 -22.75 -14.27 22.07
N LEU A 295 -23.21 -15.19 22.94
CA LEU A 295 -23.97 -14.85 24.14
C LEU A 295 -23.14 -13.99 25.10
N SER A 296 -21.87 -14.34 25.33
CA SER A 296 -20.98 -13.57 26.18
C SER A 296 -20.82 -12.13 25.67
N ALA A 297 -20.58 -11.94 24.36
CA ALA A 297 -20.47 -10.62 23.76
C ALA A 297 -21.79 -9.83 23.78
N HIS A 298 -22.92 -10.51 23.56
CA HIS A 298 -24.25 -9.91 23.58
C HIS A 298 -24.57 -9.31 24.97
N PHE A 299 -24.31 -10.06 26.04
CA PHE A 299 -24.57 -9.61 27.41
C PHE A 299 -23.53 -8.60 27.93
N ASP A 300 -22.23 -8.73 27.58
CA ASP A 300 -21.20 -7.74 27.96
C ASP A 300 -21.49 -6.34 27.39
N GLN A 301 -22.05 -6.28 26.18
CA GLN A 301 -22.41 -5.03 25.54
C GLN A 301 -23.74 -4.44 26.05
N GLY A 302 -24.48 -5.17 26.89
CA GLY A 302 -25.82 -4.77 27.35
C GLY A 302 -26.80 -4.60 26.20
N ARG A 303 -26.70 -5.42 25.14
CA ARG A 303 -27.61 -5.34 23.99
C ARG A 303 -28.99 -5.85 24.39
N GLU A 304 -30.02 -5.22 23.83
CA GLU A 304 -31.43 -5.61 24.04
C GLU A 304 -31.99 -6.44 22.87
N SER A 305 -31.16 -6.78 21.88
CA SER A 305 -31.62 -7.53 20.70
C SER A 305 -32.06 -8.94 21.07
N GLU A 306 -33.23 -9.37 20.61
CA GLU A 306 -33.71 -10.74 20.79
C GLU A 306 -32.84 -11.72 19.98
N LEU A 307 -32.43 -12.84 20.59
CA LEU A 307 -31.67 -13.90 19.94
C LEU A 307 -32.54 -15.14 19.75
N ILE A 308 -32.64 -15.64 18.51
CA ILE A 308 -33.33 -16.89 18.18
C ILE A 308 -32.31 -17.91 17.71
N ILE A 309 -32.26 -19.09 18.33
CA ILE A 309 -31.24 -20.11 18.04
C ILE A 309 -31.86 -21.27 17.28
N TYR A 310 -31.25 -21.64 16.17
CA TYR A 310 -31.63 -22.80 15.34
C TYR A 310 -30.47 -23.80 15.29
N ASP A 311 -30.75 -25.06 15.63
CA ASP A 311 -29.80 -26.14 15.45
C ASP A 311 -29.74 -26.55 13.97
N THR A 312 -28.63 -26.19 13.31
CA THR A 312 -28.45 -26.53 11.89
C THR A 312 -28.36 -28.02 11.63
N HIS A 313 -28.03 -28.86 12.63
CA HIS A 313 -27.97 -30.30 12.42
C HIS A 313 -29.35 -30.96 12.32
N GLN A 314 -30.40 -30.30 12.82
CA GLN A 314 -31.79 -30.81 12.80
C GLN A 314 -32.57 -30.43 11.54
N SER A 315 -31.95 -29.75 10.58
CA SER A 315 -32.58 -29.32 9.33
C SER A 315 -31.70 -29.70 8.15
N ASP A 316 -32.29 -30.23 7.09
CA ASP A 316 -31.53 -30.58 5.88
C ASP A 316 -31.14 -29.33 5.07
N SER A 317 -31.99 -28.29 5.09
CA SER A 317 -31.82 -27.04 4.34
C SER A 317 -31.41 -25.89 5.25
N ALA A 318 -30.32 -25.20 4.92
CA ALA A 318 -29.93 -23.96 5.58
C ALA A 318 -30.79 -22.77 5.10
N LEU A 319 -31.22 -22.79 3.84
CA LEU A 319 -32.10 -21.78 3.29
C LEU A 319 -33.44 -21.75 4.05
N ASP A 320 -34.02 -22.91 4.33
CA ASP A 320 -35.27 -23.03 5.09
C ASP A 320 -35.15 -22.40 6.48
N LEU A 321 -34.01 -22.60 7.16
CA LEU A 321 -33.77 -21.99 8.47
C LEU A 321 -33.66 -20.46 8.37
N VAL A 322 -33.01 -19.94 7.32
CA VAL A 322 -32.94 -18.50 7.08
C VAL A 322 -34.33 -17.93 6.78
N GLU A 323 -35.14 -18.61 5.98
CA GLU A 323 -36.50 -18.18 5.67
C GLU A 323 -37.42 -18.21 6.90
N ARG A 324 -37.33 -19.27 7.73
CA ARG A 324 -38.06 -19.34 9.01
C ARG A 324 -37.63 -18.24 9.96
N ALA A 325 -36.33 -17.95 10.04
CA ALA A 325 -35.81 -16.85 10.84
C ALA A 325 -36.36 -15.50 10.36
N ALA A 326 -36.35 -15.25 9.04
CA ALA A 326 -36.91 -14.03 8.46
C ALA A 326 -38.42 -13.91 8.75
N GLN A 327 -39.18 -15.00 8.64
CA GLN A 327 -40.60 -15.04 8.99
C GLN A 327 -40.86 -14.79 10.48
N ALA A 328 -39.95 -15.23 11.36
CA ALA A 328 -39.98 -14.93 12.79
C ALA A 328 -39.56 -13.48 13.13
N GLY A 329 -39.25 -12.67 12.12
CA GLY A 329 -38.88 -11.26 12.24
C GLY A 329 -37.40 -11.02 12.47
N ALA A 330 -36.52 -12.02 12.26
CA ALA A 330 -35.08 -11.78 12.33
C ALA A 330 -34.65 -10.79 11.25
N GLU A 331 -33.92 -9.75 11.67
CA GLU A 331 -33.38 -8.71 10.79
C GLU A 331 -31.97 -9.04 10.32
N PHE A 332 -31.32 -10.02 10.98
CA PHE A 332 -29.96 -10.48 10.69
C PHE A 332 -29.79 -11.94 11.09
N VAL A 333 -28.95 -12.67 10.36
CA VAL A 333 -28.62 -14.07 10.66
C VAL A 333 -27.11 -14.24 10.84
N ILE A 334 -26.70 -14.97 11.89
CA ILE A 334 -25.32 -15.40 12.11
C ILE A 334 -25.24 -16.92 11.90
N GLY A 335 -24.32 -17.37 11.05
CA GLY A 335 -24.21 -18.74 10.58
C GLY A 335 -24.67 -18.91 9.13
N PRO A 336 -24.58 -20.13 8.56
CA PRO A 336 -24.14 -21.38 9.18
C PRO A 336 -22.61 -21.49 9.30
N LEU A 337 -22.16 -22.54 10.00
CA LEU A 337 -20.74 -22.89 10.17
C LEU A 337 -20.24 -23.90 9.11
N ASP A 338 -21.11 -24.81 8.69
CA ASP A 338 -20.76 -25.90 7.77
C ASP A 338 -20.58 -25.40 6.33
N LYS A 339 -19.52 -25.87 5.64
CA LYS A 339 -19.18 -25.41 4.29
C LYS A 339 -20.25 -25.72 3.24
N ASN A 340 -20.93 -26.87 3.34
CA ASN A 340 -21.95 -27.25 2.38
C ASN A 340 -23.18 -26.35 2.52
N ARG A 341 -23.56 -26.04 3.77
CA ARG A 341 -24.64 -25.09 4.07
C ARG A 341 -24.32 -23.65 3.62
N VAL A 342 -23.08 -23.21 3.77
CA VAL A 342 -22.67 -21.89 3.22
C VAL A 342 -22.75 -21.89 1.69
N THR A 343 -22.36 -23.00 1.05
CA THR A 343 -22.46 -23.16 -0.42
C THR A 343 -23.91 -23.12 -0.90
N GLU A 344 -24.82 -23.76 -0.17
CA GLU A 344 -26.26 -23.69 -0.41
C GLU A 344 -26.78 -22.24 -0.37
N LEU A 345 -26.46 -21.49 0.70
CA LEU A 345 -26.90 -20.09 0.83
C LEU A 345 -26.30 -19.17 -0.24
N ALA A 346 -25.10 -19.48 -0.72
CA ALA A 346 -24.44 -18.67 -1.74
C ALA A 346 -25.11 -18.77 -3.12
N GLN A 347 -25.89 -19.84 -3.36
CA GLN A 347 -26.67 -20.02 -4.58
C GLN A 347 -28.11 -19.49 -4.45
N ALA A 348 -28.56 -19.18 -3.23
CA ALA A 348 -29.90 -18.73 -2.94
C ALA A 348 -30.03 -17.19 -2.98
N ARG A 349 -31.27 -16.69 -3.06
CA ARG A 349 -31.58 -15.26 -2.87
C ARG A 349 -32.06 -15.03 -1.44
N LEU A 350 -31.28 -14.28 -0.65
CA LEU A 350 -31.59 -14.08 0.77
C LEU A 350 -32.37 -12.78 0.99
N LYS A 351 -33.42 -12.83 1.80
CA LYS A 351 -34.28 -11.68 2.14
C LYS A 351 -33.73 -10.86 3.30
N VAL A 352 -32.86 -11.47 4.10
CA VAL A 352 -32.21 -10.86 5.27
C VAL A 352 -30.70 -11.03 5.14
N PRO A 353 -29.89 -10.10 5.66
CA PRO A 353 -28.45 -10.26 5.70
C PRO A 353 -28.02 -11.47 6.53
N VAL A 354 -27.07 -12.24 6.02
CA VAL A 354 -26.53 -13.45 6.65
C VAL A 354 -25.01 -13.32 6.76
N LEU A 355 -24.47 -13.47 7.97
CA LEU A 355 -23.04 -13.61 8.24
C LEU A 355 -22.69 -15.09 8.41
N ALA A 356 -22.32 -15.74 7.32
CA ALA A 356 -21.82 -17.11 7.36
C ALA A 356 -20.48 -17.19 8.09
N LEU A 357 -20.30 -18.21 8.93
CA LEU A 357 -19.08 -18.41 9.74
C LEU A 357 -18.02 -19.28 9.03
N ASN A 358 -18.14 -19.37 7.72
CA ASN A 358 -17.24 -20.06 6.82
C ASN A 358 -17.30 -19.36 5.46
N ARG A 359 -16.47 -19.78 4.50
CA ARG A 359 -16.44 -19.20 3.16
C ARG A 359 -16.42 -20.26 2.08
N VAL A 360 -16.87 -19.88 0.88
CA VAL A 360 -16.75 -20.68 -0.34
C VAL A 360 -15.62 -20.07 -1.17
N PRO A 361 -14.46 -20.75 -1.32
CA PRO A 361 -13.29 -20.18 -2.00
C PRO A 361 -13.56 -19.68 -3.41
N ALA A 362 -14.41 -20.38 -4.18
CA ALA A 362 -14.76 -20.00 -5.55
C ALA A 362 -15.53 -18.67 -5.66
N LEU A 363 -16.10 -18.17 -4.55
CA LEU A 363 -16.88 -16.94 -4.49
C LEU A 363 -16.14 -15.79 -3.81
N TRP A 364 -14.82 -15.93 -3.60
CA TRP A 364 -13.97 -14.93 -2.98
C TRP A 364 -12.81 -14.57 -3.94
N PRO A 365 -12.50 -13.29 -4.21
CA PRO A 365 -13.09 -12.06 -3.67
C PRO A 365 -14.30 -11.55 -4.48
N SER A 366 -14.68 -12.27 -5.53
CA SER A 366 -15.73 -11.91 -6.49
C SER A 366 -17.03 -11.58 -5.75
N THR A 367 -17.70 -10.49 -6.15
CA THR A 367 -19.02 -10.11 -5.62
C THR A 367 -19.92 -11.32 -5.57
N ASN A 368 -20.25 -11.73 -4.37
CA ASN A 368 -21.35 -12.62 -4.10
C ASN A 368 -22.56 -12.13 -4.92
N GLN A 369 -23.07 -12.96 -5.84
CA GLN A 369 -24.24 -12.61 -6.65
C GLN A 369 -25.47 -12.32 -5.77
N ASN A 370 -25.44 -12.79 -4.52
CA ASN A 370 -26.40 -12.55 -3.47
C ASN A 370 -25.86 -11.50 -2.49
N GLY A 371 -26.24 -10.23 -2.70
CA GLY A 371 -25.77 -9.07 -1.91
C GLY A 371 -26.10 -9.08 -0.40
N ASN A 372 -26.78 -10.13 0.08
CA ASN A 372 -27.15 -10.31 1.48
C ASN A 372 -26.36 -11.43 2.19
N LEU A 373 -25.35 -12.04 1.57
CA LEU A 373 -24.48 -13.02 2.23
C LEU A 373 -23.05 -12.49 2.38
N PHE A 374 -22.60 -12.51 3.62
CA PHE A 374 -21.29 -12.07 4.08
C PHE A 374 -20.56 -13.24 4.73
N PHE A 375 -19.23 -13.22 4.70
CA PHE A 375 -18.41 -14.29 5.24
C PHE A 375 -17.53 -13.79 6.38
N PHE A 376 -17.50 -14.53 7.48
CA PHE A 376 -16.55 -14.36 8.59
C PHE A 376 -15.96 -15.71 8.94
N SER A 377 -14.83 -16.05 8.34
CA SER A 377 -14.16 -17.34 8.50
C SER A 377 -12.82 -17.21 9.19
N LEU A 378 -12.47 -18.17 10.05
CA LEU A 378 -11.11 -18.36 10.56
C LEU A 378 -10.31 -19.22 9.58
N ALA A 379 -10.18 -18.73 8.36
CA ALA A 379 -9.60 -19.49 7.28
C ALA A 379 -8.07 -19.30 7.26
N PRO A 380 -7.30 -20.39 7.15
CA PRO A 380 -5.86 -20.36 7.38
C PRO A 380 -5.10 -19.57 6.31
N GLU A 381 -5.70 -19.36 5.13
CA GLU A 381 -5.12 -18.48 4.12
C GLU A 381 -5.09 -17.01 4.58
N ASP A 382 -6.05 -16.57 5.39
CA ASP A 382 -6.07 -15.19 5.89
C ASP A 382 -4.96 -14.98 6.92
N GLU A 383 -4.71 -15.98 7.77
CA GLU A 383 -3.57 -15.98 8.69
C GLU A 383 -2.24 -15.98 7.91
N ALA A 384 -2.13 -16.80 6.86
CA ALA A 384 -0.94 -16.82 6.00
C ALA A 384 -0.67 -15.46 5.34
N LYS A 385 -1.72 -14.78 4.85
CA LYS A 385 -1.62 -13.42 4.30
C LYS A 385 -1.19 -12.41 5.37
N GLN A 386 -1.79 -12.45 6.56
CA GLN A 386 -1.41 -11.58 7.67
C GLN A 386 0.04 -11.79 8.10
N LEU A 387 0.53 -13.03 8.14
CA LEU A 387 1.93 -13.33 8.47
C LEU A 387 2.88 -12.78 7.40
N ALA A 388 2.55 -12.89 6.12
CA ALA A 388 3.33 -12.31 5.03
C ALA A 388 3.39 -10.78 5.16
N GLU A 389 2.24 -10.12 5.29
CA GLU A 389 2.15 -8.67 5.46
C GLU A 389 2.90 -8.17 6.69
N HIS A 390 2.77 -8.87 7.82
CA HIS A 390 3.48 -8.54 9.05
C HIS A 390 5.00 -8.72 8.90
N GLY A 391 5.44 -9.79 8.25
CA GLY A 391 6.85 -10.02 7.94
C GLY A 391 7.44 -8.91 7.06
N LYS A 392 6.67 -8.43 6.06
CA LYS A 392 7.05 -7.27 5.23
C LYS A 392 7.18 -6.01 6.06
N GLN A 393 6.22 -5.72 6.93
CA GLN A 393 6.25 -4.56 7.82
C GLN A 393 7.46 -4.59 8.78
N LEU A 394 7.89 -5.77 9.19
CA LEU A 394 9.09 -5.96 10.03
C LEU A 394 10.40 -5.96 9.22
N GLY A 395 10.35 -5.90 7.89
CA GLY A 395 11.52 -5.89 7.02
C GLY A 395 12.20 -7.25 6.87
N TYR A 396 11.48 -8.36 7.07
CA TYR A 396 12.04 -9.69 6.89
C TYR A 396 12.25 -10.03 5.42
N LYS A 397 13.51 -10.30 5.05
CA LYS A 397 13.93 -10.58 3.67
C LYS A 397 14.15 -12.06 3.34
N ASN A 398 14.38 -12.89 4.36
CA ASN A 398 14.62 -14.33 4.18
C ASN A 398 13.60 -15.09 5.02
N ILE A 399 12.66 -15.75 4.35
CA ILE A 399 11.54 -16.43 5.00
C ILE A 399 11.65 -17.91 4.72
N LEU A 400 11.68 -18.72 5.78
CA LEU A 400 11.53 -20.17 5.71
C LEU A 400 10.07 -20.52 5.97
N LEU A 401 9.36 -20.95 4.92
CA LEU A 401 7.97 -21.36 4.99
C LEU A 401 7.89 -22.88 5.15
N ILE A 402 7.31 -23.33 6.27
CA ILE A 402 7.17 -24.75 6.59
C ILE A 402 5.69 -25.11 6.60
N ALA A 403 5.32 -26.14 5.84
CA ALA A 403 3.95 -26.60 5.73
C ALA A 403 3.88 -28.12 5.48
N PRO A 404 2.79 -28.80 5.86
CA PRO A 404 2.59 -30.20 5.52
C PRO A 404 2.40 -30.41 4.02
N ILE A 405 2.56 -31.66 3.57
CA ILE A 405 2.23 -32.13 2.21
C ILE A 405 0.76 -32.55 2.19
N ASP A 406 -0.14 -31.56 2.16
CA ASP A 406 -1.58 -31.75 2.01
C ASP A 406 -2.24 -30.51 1.38
N GLU A 407 -3.56 -30.59 1.13
CA GLU A 407 -4.32 -29.47 0.56
C GLU A 407 -4.27 -28.22 1.44
N TRP A 408 -4.23 -28.39 2.77
CA TRP A 408 -4.17 -27.28 3.72
C TRP A 408 -2.83 -26.52 3.59
N GLY A 409 -1.72 -27.25 3.52
CA GLY A 409 -0.39 -26.73 3.29
C GLY A 409 -0.31 -26.03 1.94
N ASP A 410 -0.81 -26.66 0.88
CA ASP A 410 -0.80 -26.08 -0.47
C ASP A 410 -1.52 -24.73 -0.53
N ARG A 411 -2.69 -24.64 0.09
CA ARG A 411 -3.51 -23.40 0.10
C ARG A 411 -2.88 -22.30 0.95
N THR A 412 -2.37 -22.63 2.13
CA THR A 412 -1.77 -21.64 3.05
C THR A 412 -0.47 -21.07 2.48
N THR A 413 0.38 -21.94 1.93
CA THR A 413 1.63 -21.50 1.30
C THR A 413 1.41 -20.68 0.03
N ALA A 414 0.43 -21.06 -0.80
CA ALA A 414 0.06 -20.26 -1.96
C ALA A 414 -0.44 -18.87 -1.55
N ALA A 415 -1.30 -18.79 -0.53
CA ALA A 415 -1.80 -17.52 0.00
C ALA A 415 -0.68 -16.65 0.59
N PHE A 416 0.28 -17.25 1.29
CA PHE A 416 1.47 -16.56 1.79
C PHE A 416 2.29 -15.96 0.64
N ARG A 417 2.60 -16.76 -0.38
CA ARG A 417 3.39 -16.32 -1.55
C ARG A 417 2.68 -15.23 -2.34
N GLU A 418 1.37 -15.36 -2.52
CA GLU A 418 0.54 -14.33 -3.16
C GLU A 418 0.64 -13.00 -2.40
N ALA A 419 0.55 -13.02 -1.07
CA ALA A 419 0.67 -11.81 -0.24
C ALA A 419 2.09 -11.22 -0.19
N VAL A 420 3.13 -12.04 -0.28
CA VAL A 420 4.50 -11.53 -0.49
C VAL A 420 4.58 -10.77 -1.81
N GLY A 421 3.95 -11.30 -2.86
CA GLY A 421 3.91 -10.72 -4.20
C GLY A 421 5.23 -10.91 -4.95
N THR A 422 5.52 -9.99 -5.88
CA THR A 422 6.77 -9.97 -6.67
C THR A 422 7.87 -9.15 -6.01
N ASP A 423 7.87 -9.06 -4.68
CA ASP A 423 8.86 -8.31 -3.92
C ASP A 423 10.23 -9.00 -4.05
N ALA A 424 11.09 -8.48 -4.93
CA ALA A 424 12.36 -9.09 -5.30
C ALA A 424 13.34 -9.15 -4.10
N ASP A 425 13.11 -8.34 -3.08
CA ASP A 425 13.91 -8.29 -1.86
C ASP A 425 13.56 -9.42 -0.86
N ILE A 426 12.45 -10.13 -1.08
CA ILE A 426 11.97 -11.19 -0.19
C ILE A 426 12.17 -12.56 -0.81
N ARG A 427 13.11 -13.33 -0.24
CA ARG A 427 13.39 -14.70 -0.60
C ARG A 427 12.60 -15.67 0.29
N VAL A 428 11.57 -16.28 -0.29
CA VAL A 428 10.79 -17.34 0.36
C VAL A 428 11.34 -18.71 -0.01
N THR A 429 11.93 -19.40 0.96
CA THR A 429 12.33 -20.81 0.86
C THR A 429 11.23 -21.65 1.48
N GLU A 430 10.65 -22.57 0.72
CA GLU A 430 9.59 -23.44 1.21
C GLU A 430 10.13 -24.85 1.44
N LYS A 431 9.76 -25.42 2.58
CA LYS A 431 10.10 -26.80 2.94
C LYS A 431 8.83 -27.50 3.41
N ARG A 432 8.57 -28.66 2.80
CA ARG A 432 7.41 -29.49 3.12
C ARG A 432 7.78 -30.66 4.00
N PHE A 433 6.90 -31.03 4.91
CA PHE A 433 7.03 -32.23 5.75
C PHE A 433 5.85 -33.18 5.53
N SER A 434 6.13 -34.48 5.59
CA SER A 434 5.10 -35.52 5.64
C SER A 434 4.72 -35.79 7.09
N GLU A 435 3.47 -36.20 7.36
CA GLU A 435 3.05 -36.61 8.72
C GLU A 435 3.88 -37.78 9.26
N ASP A 436 4.39 -38.64 8.38
CA ASP A 436 5.21 -39.80 8.74
C ASP A 436 6.70 -39.45 8.94
N GLU A 437 7.12 -38.22 8.65
CA GLU A 437 8.51 -37.77 8.82
C GLU A 437 8.74 -37.32 10.27
N SER A 438 9.76 -37.90 10.93
CA SER A 438 10.14 -37.41 12.27
C SER A 438 10.61 -35.95 12.21
N TYR A 439 10.25 -35.15 13.22
CA TYR A 439 10.67 -33.75 13.32
C TYR A 439 12.20 -33.59 13.25
N ALA A 440 12.97 -34.49 13.86
CA ALA A 440 14.43 -34.47 13.82
C ALA A 440 14.99 -34.68 12.41
N ALA A 441 14.40 -35.60 11.63
CA ALA A 441 14.78 -35.82 10.23
C ALA A 441 14.44 -34.61 9.36
N PHE A 442 13.25 -34.03 9.57
CA PHE A 442 12.83 -32.81 8.88
C PHE A 442 13.80 -31.66 9.15
N VAL A 443 14.13 -31.38 10.43
CA VAL A 443 15.06 -30.31 10.83
C VAL A 443 16.46 -30.53 10.24
N ARG A 444 16.98 -31.76 10.29
CA ARG A 444 18.28 -32.11 9.66
C ARG A 444 18.30 -31.75 8.17
N ARG A 445 17.22 -32.07 7.46
CA ARG A 445 17.08 -31.86 6.02
C ARG A 445 16.94 -30.38 5.66
N ILE A 446 16.14 -29.60 6.41
CA ILE A 446 15.97 -28.16 6.13
C ILE A 446 17.19 -27.33 6.46
N LEU A 447 17.99 -27.74 7.46
CA LEU A 447 19.25 -27.10 7.82
C LEU A 447 20.44 -27.64 7.02
N GLU A 448 20.21 -28.56 6.07
CA GLU A 448 21.25 -29.16 5.22
C GLU A 448 22.42 -29.75 6.04
N VAL A 449 22.10 -30.33 7.21
CA VAL A 449 23.10 -30.81 8.18
C VAL A 449 23.95 -31.93 7.56
N ASP A 450 23.34 -32.84 6.82
CA ASP A 450 24.05 -33.97 6.23
C ASP A 450 25.01 -33.49 5.12
N GLU A 451 24.62 -32.46 4.36
CA GLU A 451 25.48 -31.83 3.36
C GLU A 451 26.62 -31.04 4.01
N SER A 452 26.34 -30.38 5.14
CA SER A 452 27.36 -29.71 5.95
C SER A 452 28.39 -30.71 6.48
N GLN A 453 27.93 -31.84 7.01
CA GLN A 453 28.80 -32.91 7.50
C GLN A 453 29.62 -33.54 6.37
N ALA A 454 29.02 -33.76 5.19
CA ALA A 454 29.74 -34.25 4.02
C ALA A 454 30.84 -33.28 3.58
N ARG A 455 30.54 -31.97 3.50
CA ARG A 455 31.53 -30.93 3.19
C ARG A 455 32.66 -30.88 4.23
N ALA A 456 32.34 -30.96 5.52
CA ALA A 456 33.34 -30.99 6.59
C ALA A 456 34.25 -32.22 6.48
N ASN A 457 33.69 -33.39 6.18
CA ASN A 457 34.46 -34.63 5.99
C ASN A 457 35.37 -34.56 4.76
N ASP A 458 34.90 -33.98 3.65
CA ASP A 458 35.70 -33.78 2.44
C ASP A 458 36.86 -32.80 2.68
N LEU A 459 36.60 -31.67 3.35
CA LEU A 459 37.63 -30.71 3.71
C LEU A 459 38.65 -31.32 4.68
N LYS A 460 38.21 -32.14 5.64
CA LYS A 460 39.09 -32.88 6.54
C LYS A 460 39.98 -33.86 5.77
N ARG A 461 39.44 -34.55 4.77
CA ARG A 461 40.20 -35.46 3.90
C ARG A 461 41.27 -34.72 3.08
N ILE A 462 40.97 -33.52 2.61
CA ILE A 462 41.90 -32.71 1.80
C ILE A 462 42.98 -32.04 2.66
N THR A 463 42.59 -31.48 3.81
CA THR A 463 43.44 -30.59 4.61
C THR A 463 44.08 -31.28 5.83
N GLY A 464 43.57 -32.43 6.26
CA GLY A 464 44.00 -33.12 7.48
C GLY A 464 43.53 -32.47 8.78
N LEU A 465 42.79 -31.36 8.73
CA LEU A 465 42.31 -30.61 9.89
C LEU A 465 40.88 -31.03 10.25
N SER A 466 40.58 -31.18 11.54
CA SER A 466 39.19 -31.37 11.98
C SER A 466 38.47 -30.03 12.08
N PHE A 467 37.26 -29.98 11.55
CA PHE A 467 36.32 -28.89 11.73
C PHE A 467 35.26 -29.40 12.72
N GLU A 468 35.36 -28.96 13.98
CA GLU A 468 34.32 -29.16 15.00
C GLU A 468 33.32 -28.00 14.99
#